data_AF-A0A519X2H4-F1
#
_entry.id   AF-A0A519X2H4-F1
#
_cell.length_a   1.000
_cell.length_b   1.000
_cell.length_c   1.000
_cell.angle_alpha   90.00
_cell.angle_beta   90.00
_cell.angle_gamma   90.00
#
_symmetry.space_group_name_H-M   'P 1'
#
loop_
_entity.id
_entity.type
_entity.pdbx_description
1 polymer ?
#
loop_
_entity_poly.entity_id
_entity_poly.type
_entity_poly.pdbx_seq_one_letter_code
_entity_poly.pdbx_strand_id
1 'polypeptide(L)'
;MKILITGGKSAQALKLVNSFLDDEIILADYGDMPNFPSAKYQFITLGKRNDEVVAHNLLTFCLDHGVNAILPLHSFEIDEIVKSKVLFEEFSIKVLEPSDQQVIK
;
A
#
# COMPACT_ATOMS: atom_id res chain seq x y z
N MET A 1 3.81 3.54 13.53
CA MET A 1 2.52 3.19 12.88
C MET A 1 2.76 2.04 11.92
N LYS A 2 1.72 1.31 11.52
CA LYS A 2 1.81 0.30 10.46
C LYS A 2 1.37 0.88 9.13
N ILE A 3 2.24 0.88 8.13
CA ILE A 3 2.01 1.53 6.84
C ILE A 3 2.06 0.50 5.73
N LEU A 4 1.01 0.48 4.90
CA LEU A 4 0.97 -0.25 3.64
C LEU A 4 1.50 0.64 2.52
N ILE A 5 2.54 0.20 1.84
CA ILE A 5 3.03 0.81 0.60
C ILE A 5 2.81 -0.20 -0.53
N THR A 6 1.98 0.16 -1.49
CA THR A 6 1.71 -0.68 -2.69
C THR A 6 2.86 -0.56 -3.70
N GLY A 7 2.81 -1.32 -4.80
CA GLY A 7 3.90 -1.35 -5.77
C GLY A 7 5.21 -1.86 -5.16
N GLY A 8 5.14 -2.75 -4.18
CA GLY A 8 6.25 -3.20 -3.34
C GLY A 8 7.45 -3.78 -4.10
N LYS A 9 7.26 -4.22 -5.35
CA LYS A 9 8.37 -4.68 -6.22
C LYS A 9 9.13 -3.56 -6.91
N SER A 10 8.61 -2.33 -6.84
CA SER A 10 9.17 -1.18 -7.53
C SER A 10 10.33 -0.56 -6.75
N ALA A 11 11.25 0.06 -7.49
CA ALA A 11 12.33 0.84 -6.88
C ALA A 11 11.79 2.06 -6.12
N GLN A 12 10.65 2.61 -6.54
CA GLN A 12 9.95 3.71 -5.89
C GLN A 12 9.53 3.32 -4.47
N ALA A 13 8.82 2.19 -4.31
CA ALA A 13 8.38 1.70 -3.02
C ALA A 13 9.55 1.38 -2.08
N LEU A 14 10.59 0.72 -2.59
CA LEU A 14 11.78 0.38 -1.80
C LEU A 14 12.53 1.62 -1.28
N LYS A 15 12.59 2.70 -2.07
CA LYS A 15 13.19 3.96 -1.64
C LYS A 15 12.39 4.61 -0.51
N LEU A 16 11.06 4.56 -0.61
CA LEU A 16 10.11 5.16 0.34
C LEU A 16 10.20 4.57 1.74
N VAL A 17 10.59 3.30 1.89
CA VAL A 17 10.80 2.67 3.20
C VAL A 17 11.71 3.51 4.10
N ASN A 18 12.76 4.14 3.53
CA ASN A 18 13.71 4.93 4.30
C ASN A 18 13.12 6.25 4.83
N SER A 19 11.94 6.65 4.38
CA SER A 19 11.20 7.82 4.88
C SER A 19 10.38 7.49 6.13
N PHE A 20 10.28 6.23 6.52
CA PHE A 20 9.43 5.73 7.60
C PHE A 20 10.21 4.82 8.55
N LEU A 21 11.30 5.32 9.12
CA LEU A 21 12.26 4.51 9.88
C LEU A 21 11.72 3.97 11.21
N ASP A 22 10.74 4.65 11.81
CA ASP A 22 10.12 4.29 13.10
C ASP A 22 8.76 3.58 12.93
N ASP A 23 8.40 3.24 11.69
CA ASP A 23 7.12 2.62 11.33
C ASP A 23 7.31 1.16 10.88
N GLU A 24 6.27 0.35 11.07
CA GLU A 24 6.19 -1.00 10.52
C GLU A 24 5.71 -0.94 9.08
N ILE A 25 6.57 -1.32 8.13
CA ILE A 25 6.25 -1.23 6.71
C ILE A 25 5.81 -2.58 6.14
N ILE A 26 4.64 -2.58 5.50
CA ILE A 26 4.20 -3.64 4.59
C ILE A 26 4.41 -3.15 3.16
N LEU A 27 5.29 -3.82 2.42
CA LEU A 27 5.40 -3.67 0.98
C LEU A 27 4.48 -4.69 0.33
N ALA A 28 3.46 -4.22 -0.38
CA ALA A 28 2.52 -5.11 -1.08
C ALA A 28 2.47 -4.84 -2.57
N ASP A 29 2.21 -5.89 -3.35
CA ASP A 29 2.01 -5.78 -4.79
C ASP A 29 1.19 -6.96 -5.29
N TYR A 30 0.73 -6.89 -6.54
CA TYR A 30 -0.07 -7.94 -7.16
C TYR A 30 0.79 -9.10 -7.66
N GLY A 31 0.21 -10.29 -7.62
CA GLY A 31 0.86 -11.54 -8.01
C GLY A 31 1.92 -11.97 -7.01
N ASP A 32 2.94 -12.69 -7.51
CA ASP A 32 3.99 -13.21 -6.65
C ASP A 32 4.85 -12.08 -6.05
N MET A 33 5.24 -12.30 -4.80
CA MET A 33 6.06 -11.39 -4.00
C MET A 33 7.34 -12.08 -3.54
N PRO A 34 8.46 -11.35 -3.43
CA PRO A 34 9.67 -11.90 -2.83
C PRO A 34 9.42 -12.36 -1.40
N ASN A 35 9.96 -13.51 -1.02
CA ASN A 35 9.88 -14.04 0.34
C ASN A 35 11.27 -14.10 0.96
N PHE A 36 11.88 -12.94 1.21
CA PHE A 36 13.12 -12.85 1.97
C PHE A 36 12.90 -12.06 3.25
N PRO A 37 13.49 -12.49 4.38
CA PRO A 37 13.33 -11.83 5.65
C PRO A 37 14.03 -10.46 5.63
N SER A 38 13.32 -9.43 6.08
CA SER A 38 13.84 -8.09 6.31
C SER A 38 13.40 -7.61 7.68
N ALA A 39 14.32 -7.01 8.43
CA ALA A 39 13.99 -6.41 9.74
C ALA A 39 13.23 -5.07 9.59
N LYS A 40 13.22 -4.48 8.39
CA LYS A 40 12.66 -3.15 8.13
C LYS A 40 11.26 -3.17 7.52
N TYR A 41 10.90 -4.24 6.84
CA TYR A 41 9.64 -4.34 6.12
C TYR A 41 9.30 -5.81 5.85
N GLN A 42 8.02 -6.07 5.62
CA GLN A 42 7.52 -7.37 5.17
C GLN A 42 6.95 -7.25 3.76
N PHE A 43 7.15 -8.28 2.95
CA PHE A 43 6.48 -8.41 1.66
C PHE A 43 5.21 -9.25 1.80
N ILE A 44 4.10 -8.74 1.29
CA ILE A 44 2.82 -9.46 1.28
C ILE A 44 2.17 -9.30 -0.09
N THR A 45 1.61 -10.38 -0.63
CA THR A 45 0.88 -10.31 -1.90
C THR A 45 -0.51 -9.72 -1.71
N LEU A 46 -0.94 -8.88 -2.65
CA LEU A 46 -2.33 -8.44 -2.80
C LEU A 46 -3.19 -9.45 -3.58
N GLY A 47 -2.58 -10.57 -4.00
CA GLY A 47 -3.23 -11.57 -4.85
C GLY A 47 -3.35 -11.10 -6.30
N LYS A 48 -4.40 -11.57 -6.98
CA LYS A 48 -4.65 -11.23 -8.39
C LYS A 48 -5.20 -9.82 -8.51
N ARG A 49 -4.61 -9.01 -9.40
CA ARG A 49 -5.13 -7.67 -9.74
C ARG A 49 -6.57 -7.74 -10.24
N ASN A 50 -7.42 -6.92 -9.64
CA ASN A 50 -8.80 -6.69 -10.05
C ASN A 50 -9.17 -5.23 -9.81
N ASP A 51 -9.19 -4.46 -10.89
CA ASP A 51 -9.35 -3.00 -10.85
C ASP A 51 -10.78 -2.59 -10.46
N GLU A 52 -11.77 -3.45 -10.72
CA GLU A 52 -13.18 -3.17 -10.41
C GLU A 52 -13.47 -3.08 -8.90
N VAL A 53 -12.62 -3.71 -8.08
CA VAL A 53 -12.80 -3.81 -6.62
C VAL A 53 -11.53 -3.46 -5.85
N VAL A 54 -10.60 -2.72 -6.49
CA VAL A 54 -9.26 -2.47 -5.93
C VAL A 54 -9.31 -1.73 -4.59
N ALA A 55 -10.16 -0.69 -4.46
CA ALA A 55 -10.30 0.05 -3.20
C ALA A 55 -10.86 -0.83 -2.08
N HIS A 56 -11.83 -1.70 -2.39
CA HIS A 56 -12.40 -2.64 -1.42
C HIS A 56 -11.39 -3.70 -0.97
N ASN A 57 -10.62 -4.26 -1.92
CA ASN A 57 -9.58 -5.23 -1.62
C ASN A 57 -8.49 -4.61 -0.75
N LEU A 58 -8.05 -3.38 -1.06
CA LEU A 58 -7.04 -2.68 -0.28
C LEU A 58 -7.54 -2.29 1.10
N LEU A 59 -8.81 -1.89 1.25
CA LEU A 59 -9.42 -1.64 2.55
C LEU A 59 -9.45 -2.91 3.40
N THR A 60 -9.94 -4.02 2.83
CA THR A 60 -9.98 -5.34 3.50
C THR A 60 -8.58 -5.75 3.94
N PHE A 61 -7.59 -5.61 3.05
CA PHE A 61 -6.20 -5.88 3.37
C PHE A 61 -5.70 -5.05 4.54
N CYS A 62 -6.01 -3.75 4.57
CA CYS A 62 -5.62 -2.87 5.67
C CYS A 62 -6.21 -3.33 7.00
N LEU A 63 -7.48 -3.74 7.00
CA LEU A 63 -8.18 -4.25 8.18
C LEU A 63 -7.55 -5.56 8.68
N ASP A 64 -7.37 -6.55 7.79
CA ASP A 64 -6.82 -7.86 8.12
C ASP A 64 -5.40 -7.77 8.71
N HIS A 65 -4.63 -6.78 8.26
CA HIS A 65 -3.24 -6.60 8.69
C HIS A 65 -3.07 -5.52 9.76
N GLY A 66 -4.14 -4.87 10.23
CA GLY A 66 -4.07 -3.80 11.23
C GLY A 66 -3.23 -2.60 10.78
N VAL A 67 -3.35 -2.22 9.50
CA VAL A 67 -2.65 -1.07 8.91
C VAL A 67 -3.29 0.23 9.38
N ASN A 68 -2.47 1.24 9.68
CA ASN A 68 -2.92 2.57 10.10
C ASN A 68 -2.86 3.59 8.96
N ALA A 69 -2.05 3.37 7.94
CA ALA A 69 -1.96 4.24 6.78
C ALA A 69 -1.66 3.46 5.49
N ILE A 70 -2.22 3.91 4.37
CA ILE A 70 -1.97 3.35 3.04
C ILE A 70 -1.35 4.41 2.13
N LEU A 71 -0.28 4.05 1.44
CA LEU A 71 0.35 4.82 0.37
C LEU A 71 0.21 4.03 -0.94
N PRO A 72 -0.86 4.27 -1.72
CA PRO A 72 -1.00 3.69 -3.04
C PRO A 72 0.01 4.32 -4.01
N LEU A 73 0.64 3.51 -4.85
CA LEU A 73 1.66 3.97 -5.81
C LEU A 73 1.21 3.73 -7.25
N HIS A 74 0.36 2.75 -7.52
CA HIS A 74 -0.14 2.56 -8.88
C HIS A 74 -1.27 3.54 -9.19
N SER A 75 -1.22 4.15 -10.37
CA SER A 75 -2.22 5.09 -10.89
C SER A 75 -3.66 4.61 -10.69
N PHE A 76 -3.94 3.37 -11.09
CA PHE A 76 -5.27 2.76 -11.00
C PHE A 76 -5.76 2.54 -9.56
N GLU A 77 -4.86 2.41 -8.58
CA GLU A 77 -5.22 2.30 -7.16
C GLU A 77 -5.57 3.68 -6.61
N ILE A 78 -4.75 4.69 -6.94
CA ILE A 78 -4.89 6.06 -6.46
C ILE A 78 -6.27 6.60 -6.84
N ASP A 79 -6.67 6.44 -8.11
CA ASP A 79 -7.95 6.95 -8.61
C ASP A 79 -9.15 6.39 -7.82
N GLU A 80 -9.14 5.10 -7.49
CA GLU A 80 -10.23 4.44 -6.77
C GLU A 80 -10.19 4.67 -5.25
N ILE A 81 -9.00 4.76 -4.66
CA ILE A 81 -8.84 5.07 -3.22
C ILE A 81 -9.22 6.51 -2.94
N VAL A 82 -8.86 7.47 -3.80
CA VAL A 82 -9.25 8.87 -3.62
C VAL A 82 -10.77 9.02 -3.61
N LYS A 83 -11.48 8.32 -4.50
CA LYS A 83 -12.97 8.28 -4.49
C LYS A 83 -13.51 7.66 -3.19
N SER A 84 -12.78 6.71 -2.61
CA SER A 84 -13.18 5.96 -1.42
C SER A 84 -12.56 6.49 -0.12
N LYS A 85 -11.86 7.63 -0.14
CA LYS A 85 -11.04 8.13 0.98
C LYS A 85 -11.79 8.22 2.31
N VAL A 86 -13.04 8.72 2.25
CA VAL A 86 -13.92 8.83 3.43
C VAL A 86 -14.11 7.47 4.11
N LEU A 87 -14.29 6.40 3.35
CA LEU A 87 -14.47 5.05 3.89
C LEU A 87 -13.22 4.58 4.63
N PHE A 88 -12.02 4.82 4.10
CA PHE A 88 -10.77 4.48 4.79
C PHE A 88 -10.64 5.26 6.12
N GLU A 89 -10.99 6.55 6.10
CA GLU A 89 -10.95 7.41 7.29
C GLU A 89 -11.94 6.97 8.37
N GLU A 90 -13.13 6.46 8.00
CA GLU A 90 -14.10 5.86 8.94
C GLU A 90 -13.51 4.68 9.72
N PHE A 91 -12.60 3.92 9.09
CA PHE A 91 -11.87 2.81 9.72
C PHE A 91 -10.54 3.24 10.36
N SER A 92 -10.31 4.55 10.54
CA SER A 92 -9.07 5.10 11.09
C SER A 92 -7.82 4.74 10.28
N ILE A 93 -7.96 4.53 8.96
CA ILE A 93 -6.87 4.30 8.03
C ILE A 93 -6.58 5.60 7.28
N LYS A 94 -5.37 6.14 7.46
CA LYS A 94 -4.95 7.36 6.78
C LYS A 94 -4.55 7.07 5.34
N VAL A 95 -5.19 7.75 4.38
CA VAL A 95 -4.75 7.72 2.97
C VAL A 95 -3.62 8.74 2.77
N LEU A 96 -2.43 8.25 2.43
CA LEU A 96 -1.27 9.06 2.05
C LEU A 96 -1.25 9.22 0.53
N GLU A 97 -0.92 10.41 0.04
CA GLU A 97 -0.88 10.70 -1.39
C GLU A 97 0.58 10.68 -1.89
N PRO A 98 0.90 9.90 -2.93
CA PRO A 98 2.23 9.93 -3.52
C PRO A 98 2.45 11.23 -4.30
N SER A 99 3.69 11.67 -4.39
CA SER A 99 4.13 12.69 -5.35
C SER A 99 4.21 12.12 -6.77
N ASP A 100 4.15 12.99 -7.78
CA ASP A 100 4.19 12.58 -9.20
C ASP A 100 5.37 11.67 -9.57
N GLN A 101 6.52 11.82 -8.90
CA GLN A 101 7.71 11.00 -9.14
C GLN A 101 7.62 9.58 -8.52
N GLN A 102 6.72 9.39 -7.57
CA GLN A 102 6.49 8.12 -6.88
C GLN A 102 5.41 7.28 -7.56
N VAL A 103 4.53 7.91 -8.34
CA VAL A 103 3.44 7.23 -9.05
C VAL A 103 4.00 6.28 -10.13
N ILE A 104 3.52 5.05 -10.08
CA ILE A 104 3.73 4.00 -11.07
C ILE A 104 2.55 4.06 -12.05
N LYS A 105 2.86 4.23 -13.34
CA LYS A 105 1.87 4.40 -14.40
C LYS A 105 1.43 3.08 -15.00
#